data_AF-A0AAD7WPY2-F1
#
_entry.id   AF-A0AAD7WPY2-F1
#
_cell.length_a   1.000
_cell.length_b   1.000
_cell.length_c   1.000
_cell.angle_alpha   90.00
_cell.angle_beta   90.00
_cell.angle_gamma   90.00
#
_symmetry.space_group_name_H-M   'P 1'
#
loop_
_entity.id
_entity.type
_entity.pdbx_description
1 polymer ?
#
loop_
_entity_poly.entity_id
_entity_poly.type
_entity_poly.pdbx_seq_one_letter_code
_entity_poly.pdbx_strand_id
1 'polypeptide(L)'
;MRSHFKDPREWPTEEADLASYGADHLRVITHHFADILDWVCCDRGQARHQEWPSAKVVIKALPQVQQGKVWADFLTDPERLQSFPNLLMVVELILMLSLSTAACERGFSAMKRIKTDWRSNLSVDMLWKLLCISIEGPAVANFDAERVVQRWLSAGQRACWV
;
A
#
# COMPACT_ATOMS: atom_id res chain seq x y z
N MET A 1 -0.35 -4.61 -10.67
CA MET A 1 0.34 -3.67 -11.59
C MET A 1 1.74 -3.43 -11.04
N ARG A 2 2.78 -4.03 -11.61
CA ARG A 2 4.17 -3.74 -11.20
C ARG A 2 4.52 -2.35 -11.75
N SER A 3 4.39 -1.32 -10.93
CA SER A 3 4.70 0.04 -11.33
C SER A 3 6.22 0.24 -11.27
N HIS A 4 6.91 0.07 -12.39
CA HIS A 4 8.33 0.42 -12.57
C HIS A 4 8.65 1.89 -12.20
N PHE A 5 7.61 2.71 -12.05
CA PHE A 5 7.63 4.07 -11.50
C PHE A 5 8.33 4.20 -10.12
N LYS A 6 8.36 3.14 -9.30
CA LYS A 6 8.69 3.26 -7.87
C LYS A 6 10.17 3.22 -7.52
N ASP A 7 10.99 2.48 -8.27
CA ASP A 7 12.38 2.24 -7.88
C ASP A 7 13.33 2.97 -8.83
N PRO A 8 13.95 4.09 -8.40
CA PRO A 8 14.88 4.84 -9.25
C PRO A 8 16.13 4.06 -9.67
N ARG A 9 16.42 2.95 -8.98
CA ARG A 9 17.54 2.06 -9.33
C ARG A 9 17.27 1.29 -10.61
N GLU A 10 16.00 1.11 -11.00
CA GLU A 10 15.59 0.47 -12.25
C GLU A 10 15.44 1.46 -13.41
N TRP A 11 15.66 2.77 -13.18
CA TRP A 11 15.47 3.78 -14.22
C TRP A 11 16.58 3.75 -15.28
N PRO A 12 16.28 4.08 -16.55
CA PRO A 12 17.27 4.17 -17.61
C PRO A 12 18.49 5.02 -17.22
N THR A 13 19.65 4.61 -17.74
CA THR A 13 20.92 5.35 -17.58
C THR A 13 21.08 6.42 -18.66
N GLU A 14 20.57 6.15 -19.86
CA GLU A 14 20.59 7.08 -20.98
C GLU A 14 19.67 8.27 -20.71
N GLU A 15 20.17 9.49 -20.95
CA GLU A 15 19.49 10.74 -20.62
C GLU A 15 18.20 10.93 -21.42
N ALA A 16 18.21 10.56 -22.72
CA ALA A 16 17.06 10.65 -23.60
C ALA A 16 15.91 9.73 -23.15
N ASP A 17 16.25 8.50 -22.74
CA ASP A 17 15.27 7.53 -22.25
C ASP A 17 14.74 7.95 -20.87
N LEU A 18 15.63 8.45 -20.00
CA LEU A 18 15.24 8.97 -18.69
C LEU A 18 14.30 10.17 -18.83
N ALA A 19 14.52 11.06 -19.80
CA ALA A 19 13.69 12.26 -20.01
C ALA A 19 12.22 11.90 -20.31
N SER A 20 11.99 10.88 -21.13
CA SER A 20 10.64 10.38 -21.46
C SER A 20 10.09 9.37 -20.45
N TYR A 21 10.95 8.75 -19.63
CA TYR A 21 10.56 7.74 -18.66
C TYR A 21 9.47 8.20 -17.69
N GLY A 22 8.46 7.36 -17.52
CA GLY A 22 7.35 7.56 -16.59
C GLY A 22 6.32 8.60 -17.00
N ALA A 23 6.52 9.36 -18.09
CA ALA A 23 5.62 10.43 -18.50
C ALA A 23 4.21 9.93 -18.85
N ASP A 24 4.11 8.83 -19.62
CA ASP A 24 2.82 8.24 -19.97
C ASP A 24 2.12 7.60 -18.77
N HIS A 25 2.88 6.95 -17.89
CA HIS A 25 2.31 6.39 -16.66
C HIS A 25 1.73 7.49 -15.78
N LEU A 26 2.47 8.59 -15.60
CA LEU A 26 2.00 9.74 -14.83
C LEU A 26 0.78 10.39 -15.48
N ARG A 27 0.73 10.47 -16.82
CA ARG A 27 -0.44 10.94 -17.57
C ARG A 27 -1.67 10.07 -17.33
N VAL A 28 -1.53 8.74 -17.39
CA VAL A 28 -2.64 7.80 -17.18
C VAL A 28 -3.16 7.89 -15.74
N ILE A 29 -2.26 7.91 -14.75
CA ILE A 29 -2.64 7.97 -13.33
C ILE A 29 -3.32 9.29 -13.00
N THR A 30 -2.73 10.42 -13.41
CA THR A 30 -3.30 11.75 -13.16
C THR A 30 -4.62 11.96 -13.87
N HIS A 31 -4.83 11.34 -15.03
CA HIS A 31 -6.12 11.35 -15.71
C HIS A 31 -7.15 10.47 -15.01
N HIS A 32 -6.77 9.25 -14.60
CA HIS A 32 -7.69 8.31 -13.97
C HIS A 32 -8.20 8.80 -12.61
N PHE A 33 -7.35 9.48 -11.83
CA PHE A 33 -7.70 10.03 -10.53
C PHE A 33 -7.95 11.55 -10.57
N ALA A 34 -8.39 12.08 -11.72
CA ALA A 34 -8.58 13.51 -11.91
C ALA A 34 -9.49 14.13 -10.83
N ASP A 35 -10.60 13.49 -10.50
CA ASP A 35 -11.55 14.02 -9.49
C ASP A 35 -10.91 14.13 -8.10
N ILE A 36 -10.14 13.12 -7.68
CA ILE A 36 -9.46 13.11 -6.38
C ILE A 36 -8.36 14.18 -6.36
N LEU A 37 -7.60 14.29 -7.46
CA LEU A 37 -6.51 15.26 -7.60
C LEU A 37 -7.05 16.70 -7.66
N ASP A 38 -8.17 16.93 -8.33
CA ASP A 38 -8.84 18.23 -8.36
C ASP A 38 -9.39 18.61 -6.99
N TRP A 39 -9.91 17.64 -6.23
CA TRP A 39 -10.38 17.88 -4.87
C TRP A 39 -9.27 18.35 -3.92
N VAL A 40 -8.04 17.84 -4.09
CA VAL A 40 -6.86 18.31 -3.32
C VAL A 40 -6.12 19.48 -3.97
N CYS A 41 -6.68 20.11 -5.00
CA CYS A 41 -6.08 21.24 -5.73
C CYS A 41 -4.71 20.91 -6.37
N CYS A 42 -4.48 19.67 -6.79
CA CYS A 42 -3.25 19.26 -7.46
C CYS A 42 -3.19 19.78 -8.90
N ASP A 43 -2.18 20.58 -9.24
CA ASP A 43 -1.86 20.95 -10.61
C ASP A 43 -1.17 19.77 -11.34
N ARG A 44 -1.99 18.97 -12.03
CA ARG A 44 -1.54 17.84 -12.86
C ARG A 44 -0.57 18.25 -13.97
N GLY A 45 -0.70 19.48 -14.49
CA GLY A 45 0.17 20.02 -15.53
C GLY A 45 1.56 20.28 -14.98
N GLN A 46 1.64 20.95 -13.83
CA GLN A 46 2.88 21.23 -13.11
C GLN A 46 3.56 19.92 -12.66
N ALA A 47 2.81 18.99 -12.07
CA ALA A 47 3.32 17.67 -11.67
C ALA A 47 4.02 16.95 -12.82
N ARG A 48 3.38 16.92 -14.01
CA ARG A 48 3.87 16.17 -15.16
C ARG A 48 5.02 16.84 -15.89
N HIS A 49 4.92 18.15 -16.10
CA HIS A 49 5.80 18.86 -17.03
C HIS A 49 6.95 19.59 -16.35
N GLN A 50 6.86 19.87 -15.05
CA GLN A 50 7.89 20.63 -14.31
C GLN A 50 8.50 19.80 -13.18
N GLU A 51 7.65 19.29 -12.28
CA GLU A 51 8.12 18.63 -11.07
C GLU A 51 8.70 17.25 -11.36
N TRP A 52 8.05 16.44 -12.21
CA TRP A 52 8.55 15.11 -12.56
C TRP A 52 9.93 15.13 -13.24
N PRO A 53 10.19 15.94 -14.29
CA PRO A 53 11.54 16.07 -14.85
C PRO A 53 12.58 16.52 -13.81
N SER A 54 12.24 17.53 -13.00
CA SER A 54 13.15 18.07 -11.98
C SER A 54 13.46 17.06 -10.88
N ALA A 55 12.46 16.30 -10.43
CA ALA A 55 12.64 15.22 -9.46
C ALA A 55 13.57 14.15 -10.04
N LYS A 56 13.44 13.77 -11.32
CA LYS A 56 14.35 12.77 -11.92
C LYS A 56 15.81 13.19 -11.87
N VAL A 57 16.11 14.46 -12.14
CA VAL A 57 17.47 15.01 -12.06
C VAL A 57 18.00 14.90 -10.63
N VAL A 58 17.22 15.34 -9.64
CA VAL A 58 17.60 15.26 -8.22
C VAL A 58 17.84 13.81 -7.81
N ILE A 59 16.92 12.91 -8.16
CA ILE A 59 16.97 11.51 -7.74
C ILE A 59 18.18 10.78 -8.35
N LYS A 60 18.52 11.06 -9.61
CA LYS A 60 19.72 10.48 -10.24
C LYS A 60 21.03 11.05 -9.68
N ALA A 61 21.02 12.28 -9.17
CA ALA A 61 22.16 12.84 -8.47
C ALA A 61 22.41 12.22 -7.09
N LEU A 62 21.41 11.53 -6.51
CA LEU A 62 21.58 10.86 -5.22
C LEU A 62 22.41 9.57 -5.35
N PRO A 63 23.20 9.22 -4.31
CA PRO A 63 23.87 7.93 -4.23
C PRO A 63 22.89 6.76 -4.40
N GLN A 64 23.30 5.71 -5.12
CA GLN A 64 22.50 4.50 -5.37
C GLN A 64 21.89 3.88 -4.09
N VAL A 65 22.62 3.94 -2.97
CA VAL A 65 22.15 3.43 -1.67
C VAL A 65 20.93 4.20 -1.15
N GLN A 66 20.82 5.50 -1.46
CA GLN A 66 19.72 6.37 -1.02
C GLN A 66 18.52 6.34 -1.97
N GLN A 67 18.72 5.99 -3.24
CA GLN A 67 17.65 5.93 -4.25
C GLN A 67 16.50 5.00 -3.86
N GLY A 68 16.79 3.90 -3.14
CA GLY A 68 15.75 2.97 -2.68
C GLY A 68 14.80 3.53 -1.61
N LYS A 69 15.14 4.66 -0.98
CA LYS A 69 14.33 5.33 0.05
C LYS A 69 13.82 6.70 -0.38
N VAL A 70 14.07 7.10 -1.63
CA VAL A 70 13.90 8.48 -2.07
C VAL A 70 12.49 9.04 -1.85
N TRP A 71 11.46 8.23 -2.06
CA TRP A 71 10.08 8.66 -1.89
C TRP A 71 9.72 8.84 -0.41
N ALA A 72 10.28 8.03 0.48
CA ALA A 72 10.13 8.24 1.92
C ALA A 72 10.80 9.55 2.33
N ASP A 73 12.03 9.78 1.85
CA ASP A 73 12.77 11.01 2.15
C ASP A 73 12.00 12.24 1.64
N PHE A 74 11.54 12.23 0.38
CA PHE A 74 10.80 13.34 -0.22
C PHE A 74 9.47 13.63 0.48
N LEU A 75 8.77 12.59 0.97
CA LEU A 75 7.50 12.76 1.69
C LEU A 75 7.70 13.22 3.15
N THR A 76 8.92 13.12 3.69
CA THR A 76 9.24 13.53 5.07
C THR A 76 9.98 14.86 5.16
N ASP A 77 10.61 15.30 4.08
CA ASP A 77 11.39 16.54 4.01
C ASP A 77 10.48 17.74 3.62
N PRO A 78 10.32 18.75 4.51
CA PRO A 78 9.50 19.93 4.22
C PRO A 78 9.95 20.71 2.98
N GLU A 79 11.25 20.77 2.68
CA GLU A 79 11.74 21.48 1.49
C GLU A 79 11.33 20.74 0.21
N ARG A 80 11.33 19.41 0.24
CA ARG A 80 10.88 18.57 -0.87
C ARG A 80 9.38 18.66 -1.08
N LEU A 81 8.61 18.66 0.01
CA LEU A 81 7.16 18.86 -0.03
C LEU A 81 6.79 20.20 -0.66
N GLN A 82 7.56 21.26 -0.39
CA GLN A 82 7.36 22.58 -1.01
C GLN A 82 7.85 22.65 -2.46
N SER A 83 8.92 21.92 -2.80
CA SER A 83 9.52 21.93 -4.15
C SER A 83 8.76 21.06 -5.16
N PHE A 84 8.10 20.01 -4.69
CA PHE A 84 7.39 19.03 -5.52
C PHE A 84 5.97 18.73 -5.00
N PRO A 85 5.14 19.74 -4.71
CA PRO A 85 3.88 19.55 -4.00
C PRO A 85 2.91 18.68 -4.79
N ASN A 86 2.77 18.91 -6.10
CA ASN A 86 1.77 18.22 -6.93
C ASN A 86 2.23 16.80 -7.26
N LEU A 87 3.51 16.61 -7.55
CA LEU A 87 4.11 15.31 -7.79
C LEU A 87 3.99 14.42 -6.55
N LEU A 88 4.25 14.96 -5.36
CA LEU A 88 4.20 14.18 -4.13
C LEU A 88 2.78 13.78 -3.73
N MET A 89 1.76 14.60 -4.03
CA MET A 89 0.35 14.16 -3.93
C MET A 89 0.08 12.92 -4.80
N VAL A 90 0.59 12.92 -6.04
CA VAL A 90 0.42 11.77 -6.96
C VAL A 90 1.21 10.55 -6.47
N VAL A 91 2.43 10.74 -5.97
CA VAL A 91 3.26 9.66 -5.41
C VAL A 91 2.57 9.04 -4.19
N GLU A 92 2.06 9.86 -3.27
CA GLU A 92 1.33 9.40 -2.09
C GLU A 92 0.10 8.57 -2.48
N LEU A 93 -0.68 9.03 -3.45
CA LEU A 93 -1.81 8.29 -3.99
C LEU A 93 -1.39 6.91 -4.53
N ILE A 94 -0.32 6.84 -5.33
CA ILE A 94 0.19 5.58 -5.88
C ILE A 94 0.65 4.63 -4.76
N LEU A 95 1.31 5.16 -3.73
CA LEU A 95 1.75 4.38 -2.58
C LEU A 95 0.56 3.85 -1.77
N MET A 96 -0.43 4.68 -1.49
CA MET A 96 -1.67 4.30 -0.80
C MET A 96 -2.41 3.19 -1.55
N LEU A 97 -2.58 3.32 -2.86
CA LEU A 97 -3.21 2.29 -3.70
C LEU A 97 -2.46 0.97 -3.61
N SER A 98 -1.13 1.02 -3.63
CA SER A 98 -0.31 -0.18 -3.57
C SER A 98 -0.39 -0.89 -2.21
N LEU A 99 -0.49 -0.11 -1.12
CA LEU A 99 -0.72 -0.65 0.21
C LEU A 99 -2.09 -1.33 0.30
N SER A 100 -3.12 -0.70 -0.25
CA SER A 100 -4.48 -1.25 -0.30
C SER A 100 -4.53 -2.54 -1.11
N THR A 101 -3.94 -2.57 -2.31
CA THR A 101 -3.89 -3.80 -3.13
C THR A 101 -3.14 -4.92 -2.43
N ALA A 102 -2.01 -4.62 -1.79
CA ALA A 102 -1.26 -5.63 -1.04
C ALA A 102 -2.04 -6.17 0.16
N ALA A 103 -2.82 -5.33 0.85
CA ALA A 103 -3.70 -5.76 1.93
C ALA A 103 -4.82 -6.68 1.41
N CYS A 104 -5.44 -6.33 0.27
CA CYS A 104 -6.43 -7.17 -0.39
C CYS A 104 -5.84 -8.53 -0.79
N GLU A 105 -4.66 -8.55 -1.43
CA GLU A 105 -3.97 -9.79 -1.82
C GLU A 105 -3.66 -10.70 -0.62
N ARG A 106 -3.21 -10.13 0.51
CA ARG A 106 -3.06 -10.88 1.77
C ARG A 106 -4.39 -11.44 2.27
N GLY A 107 -5.47 -10.66 2.20
CA GLY A 107 -6.82 -11.09 2.56
C GLY A 107 -7.33 -12.23 1.70
N PHE A 108 -7.20 -12.13 0.38
CA PHE A 108 -7.57 -13.21 -0.55
C PHE A 108 -6.74 -14.48 -0.34
N SER A 109 -5.45 -14.34 -0.09
CA SER A 109 -4.57 -15.48 0.24
C SER A 109 -5.01 -16.16 1.53
N ALA A 110 -5.31 -15.40 2.59
CA ALA A 110 -5.84 -15.94 3.84
C ALA A 110 -7.20 -16.62 3.63
N MET A 111 -8.11 -16.01 2.88
CA MET A 111 -9.41 -16.59 2.55
C MET A 111 -9.26 -17.91 1.79
N LYS A 112 -8.32 -18.01 0.85
CA LYS A 112 -8.05 -19.25 0.10
C LYS A 112 -7.58 -20.40 1.01
N ARG A 113 -6.87 -20.09 2.10
CA ARG A 113 -6.47 -21.09 3.11
C ARG A 113 -7.64 -21.53 4.00
N ILE A 114 -8.55 -20.61 4.32
CA ILE A 114 -9.68 -20.86 5.23
C ILE A 114 -10.84 -21.57 4.51
N LYS A 115 -11.23 -21.05 3.35
CA LYS A 115 -12.34 -21.55 2.55
C LYS A 115 -11.80 -22.56 1.53
N THR A 116 -11.65 -23.80 1.99
CA THR A 116 -11.33 -24.96 1.16
C THR A 116 -12.60 -25.68 0.71
N ASP A 117 -12.48 -26.60 -0.26
CA ASP A 117 -13.64 -27.35 -0.79
C ASP A 117 -14.44 -28.07 0.31
N TRP A 118 -13.74 -28.62 1.30
CA TRP A 118 -14.31 -29.27 2.49
C TRP A 118 -14.95 -28.31 3.50
N ARG A 119 -14.71 -27.00 3.35
CA ARG A 119 -15.23 -25.91 4.20
C ARG A 119 -16.11 -24.92 3.40
N SER A 120 -16.72 -25.40 2.32
CA SER A 120 -17.53 -24.58 1.38
C SER A 120 -18.75 -23.91 2.03
N ASN A 121 -19.29 -24.49 3.11
CA ASN A 121 -20.48 -23.99 3.83
C ASN A 121 -20.19 -23.08 5.04
N LEU A 122 -19.02 -22.43 5.10
CA LEU A 122 -18.77 -21.44 6.15
C LEU A 122 -19.72 -20.23 6.03
N SER A 123 -20.37 -19.86 7.13
CA SER A 123 -21.15 -18.62 7.19
C SER A 123 -20.22 -17.40 7.03
N VAL A 124 -20.77 -16.29 6.53
CA VAL A 124 -20.01 -15.04 6.35
C VAL A 124 -19.42 -14.56 7.66
N ASP A 125 -20.18 -14.64 8.76
CA ASP A 125 -19.72 -14.26 10.10
C ASP A 125 -18.55 -15.12 10.58
N MET A 126 -18.62 -16.44 10.39
CA MET A 126 -17.52 -17.33 10.78
C MET A 126 -16.29 -17.12 9.90
N LEU A 127 -16.49 -16.86 8.60
CA LEU A 127 -15.40 -16.59 7.66
C LEU A 127 -14.67 -15.31 8.06
N TRP A 128 -15.42 -14.25 8.37
CA TRP A 128 -14.88 -12.99 8.87
C TRP A 128 -14.04 -13.21 10.13
N LYS A 129 -14.57 -13.92 11.13
CA LYS A 129 -13.85 -14.22 12.39
C LYS A 129 -12.53 -14.96 12.13
N LEU A 130 -12.55 -15.99 11.29
CA LEU A 130 -11.34 -16.75 10.94
C LEU A 130 -10.35 -15.90 10.14
N LEU A 131 -10.83 -15.01 9.27
CA LEU A 131 -9.98 -14.11 8.50
C LEU A 131 -9.27 -13.12 9.43
N CYS A 132 -9.99 -12.51 10.38
CA CYS A 132 -9.41 -11.65 11.40
C CYS A 132 -8.33 -12.39 12.21
N ILE A 133 -8.61 -13.62 12.67
CA ILE A 133 -7.62 -14.44 13.38
C ILE A 133 -6.42 -14.75 12.49
N SER A 134 -6.63 -15.06 11.21
CA SER A 134 -5.54 -15.42 10.29
C SER A 134 -4.66 -14.23 9.89
N ILE A 135 -5.19 -13.02 9.86
CA ILE A 135 -4.46 -11.82 9.42
C ILE A 135 -3.86 -11.08 10.61
N GLU A 136 -4.65 -10.87 11.67
CA GLU A 136 -4.29 -10.02 12.82
C GLU A 136 -3.93 -10.85 14.07
N GLY A 137 -4.16 -12.16 14.05
CA GLY A 137 -3.86 -13.03 15.19
C GLY A 137 -2.36 -13.20 15.43
N PRO A 138 -1.96 -13.51 16.67
CA PRO A 138 -0.56 -13.79 16.97
C PRO A 138 -0.08 -15.04 16.22
N ALA A 139 1.23 -15.13 16.03
CA ALA A 139 1.84 -16.37 15.56
C ALA A 139 1.44 -17.54 16.48
N VAL A 140 1.28 -18.74 15.92
CA VAL A 140 0.84 -19.93 16.67
C VAL A 140 1.70 -20.20 17.90
N ALA A 141 3.02 -19.96 17.80
CA ALA A 141 3.96 -20.12 18.92
C ALA A 141 3.72 -19.14 20.07
N ASN A 142 3.09 -17.99 19.79
CA ASN A 142 2.80 -16.94 20.77
C ASN A 142 1.32 -16.95 21.18
N PHE A 143 0.54 -17.92 20.71
CA PHE A 143 -0.88 -18.02 21.03
C PHE A 143 -1.07 -18.66 22.40
N ASP A 144 -1.60 -17.88 23.34
CA ASP A 144 -1.97 -18.34 24.67
C ASP A 144 -3.32 -19.08 24.63
N ALA A 145 -3.24 -20.38 24.35
CA ALA A 145 -4.41 -21.26 24.30
C ALA A 145 -5.09 -21.39 25.67
N GLU A 146 -4.33 -21.35 26.76
CA GLU A 146 -4.84 -21.54 28.11
C GLU A 146 -5.79 -20.41 28.50
N ARG A 147 -5.43 -19.15 28.20
CA ARG A 147 -6.31 -18.01 28.42
C ARG A 147 -7.63 -18.12 27.67
N VAL A 148 -7.63 -18.68 26.45
CA VAL A 148 -8.87 -18.88 25.67
C VAL A 148 -9.73 -19.95 26.31
N VAL A 149 -9.15 -21.07 26.74
CA VAL A 149 -9.86 -22.15 27.43
C VAL A 149 -10.48 -21.65 28.74
N GLN A 150 -9.71 -20.94 29.57
CA GLN A 150 -10.20 -20.37 30.82
C GLN A 150 -11.38 -19.40 30.59
N ARG A 151 -11.27 -18.55 29.55
CA ARG A 151 -12.36 -17.63 29.16
C ARG A 151 -13.60 -18.38 28.67
N TRP A 152 -13.44 -19.46 27.92
CA TRP A 152 -14.56 -20.29 27.47
C TRP A 152 -15.27 -20.99 28.63
N LEU A 153 -14.51 -21.57 29.57
CA LEU A 153 -15.05 -22.24 30.76
C LEU A 153 -15.82 -21.26 31.65
N SER A 154 -15.27 -20.06 31.89
CA SER A 154 -15.90 -19.02 32.71
C SER A 154 -17.13 -18.39 32.06
N ALA A 155 -17.14 -18.22 30.72
CA ALA A 155 -18.32 -17.76 29.98
C ALA A 155 -19.42 -18.84 29.88
N GLY A 156 -19.08 -20.10 30.17
CA GLY A 156 -19.95 -21.27 30.06
C GLY A 156 -20.85 -21.55 31.27
N GLN A 157 -21.04 -20.62 32.21
CA GLN A 157 -22.07 -20.77 33.25
C GLN A 157 -23.46 -20.74 32.60
N ARG A 158 -23.95 -21.92 32.21
CA ARG A 158 -25.38 -22.13 31.99
C ARG A 158 -26.06 -21.88 33.32
N ALA A 159 -27.06 -20.98 33.35
CA ALA A 159 -27.94 -20.85 34.49
C ALA A 159 -28.51 -22.24 34.80
N CYS A 160 -28.06 -22.83 35.90
CA CYS A 160 -28.71 -24.00 36.46
C CYS A 160 -30.00 -23.43 37.07
N TRP A 161 -31.13 -23.61 36.39
CA TRP A 161 -32.44 -23.37 36.98
C TRP A 161 -32.61 -24.39 38.10
N VAL A 162 -32.34 -23.96 39.33
CA VAL A 162 -32.77 -24.63 40.56
C VAL A 162 -33.92 -23.83 41.13
#